data_AF-A0A7V8X7Q8-F1
#
_entry.id   AF-A0A7V8X7Q8-F1
#
_cell.length_a   1.000
_cell.length_b   1.000
_cell.length_c   1.000
_cell.angle_alpha   90.00
_cell.angle_beta   90.00
_cell.angle_gamma   90.00
#
_symmetry.space_group_name_H-M   'P 1'
#
loop_
_entity.id
_entity.type
_entity.pdbx_description
1 polymer ?
#
loop_
_entity_poly.entity_id
_entity_poly.type
_entity_poly.pdbx_seq_one_letter_code
_entity_poly.pdbx_strand_id
1 'polypeptide(L)'
;MPRHKWLRSGAIWIVLIVASLAVWLAFSGSAENYEPVDFTSSVIPAIRNGDVAFLRTQEGESRVEVHYTDTGRMPGESRLPPDTNIIEVLDSAGIAPDEVPIEVEQASRWGAVLTGLTIFLPILFLVGILILIMRQSQGNSSQAMSFGKSKARLFSSNRPTITFTDVAGVDEAKEELAEVVEFLKYPEKFASLGARIPRGVLLVGPPGTGKTLLSRAVAGEAGVPFFSISGSEFVEMFVGVGASRVRDLFEQAKRNSPCIIFVDEIDAVGRQRGAGLGGSHDEREQTLNQILVEMDGFDSSTNVIVIAATNRPDVLDPALLRPGRFDRT
;
A
#
# COMPACT_ATOMS: atom_id res chain seq x y z
N MET A 1 -7.23 7.15 25.98
CA MET A 1 -7.22 8.27 25.01
C MET A 1 -6.37 7.88 23.81
N PRO A 2 -6.94 7.70 22.60
CA PRO A 2 -6.17 7.32 21.42
C PRO A 2 -5.45 8.55 20.86
N ARG A 3 -4.11 8.54 20.90
CA ARG A 3 -3.26 9.61 20.35
C ARG A 3 -3.47 9.72 18.83
N HIS A 4 -3.95 10.88 18.38
CA HIS A 4 -4.23 11.25 17.00
C HIS A 4 -3.04 10.98 16.07
N LYS A 5 -3.11 9.90 15.29
CA LYS A 5 -2.16 9.62 14.18
C LYS A 5 -2.29 10.63 13.03
N TRP A 6 -3.45 11.27 12.88
CA TRP A 6 -3.73 12.29 11.85
C TRP A 6 -2.88 13.56 11.98
N LEU A 7 -2.51 13.95 13.22
CA LEU A 7 -1.65 15.11 13.47
C LEU A 7 -0.22 14.92 12.91
N ARG A 8 0.26 13.66 12.81
CA ARG A 8 1.59 13.37 12.25
C ARG A 8 1.61 13.47 10.73
N SER A 9 0.54 13.04 10.05
CA SER A 9 0.40 13.17 8.60
C SER A 9 0.20 14.62 8.19
N GLY A 10 -0.64 15.37 8.91
CA GLY A 10 -0.91 16.79 8.63
C GLY A 10 0.31 17.69 8.86
N ALA A 11 1.11 17.43 9.91
CA ALA A 11 2.31 18.21 10.19
C ALA A 11 3.35 18.14 9.06
N ILE A 12 3.49 16.98 8.40
CA ILE A 12 4.43 16.82 7.28
C ILE A 12 4.00 17.69 6.09
N TRP A 13 2.71 17.70 5.75
CA TRP A 13 2.20 18.53 4.66
C TRP A 13 2.33 20.02 4.94
N ILE A 14 2.12 20.46 6.19
CA ILE A 14 2.34 21.86 6.58
C ILE A 14 3.81 22.26 6.40
N VAL A 15 4.75 21.40 6.81
CA VAL A 15 6.18 21.67 6.64
C VAL A 15 6.56 21.74 5.15
N LEU A 16 6.03 20.86 4.31
CA LEU A 16 6.27 20.89 2.86
C LEU A 16 5.72 22.17 2.20
N ILE A 17 4.51 22.60 2.60
CA ILE A 17 3.90 23.83 2.08
C ILE A 17 4.72 25.06 2.49
N VAL A 18 5.14 25.14 3.75
CA VAL A 18 5.95 26.26 4.26
C VAL A 18 7.33 26.28 3.59
N ALA A 19 7.95 25.11 3.39
CA ALA A 19 9.23 25.02 2.67
C ALA A 19 9.09 25.46 1.21
N SER A 20 8.02 25.02 0.52
CA SER A 20 7.75 25.43 -0.86
C SER A 20 7.47 26.93 -0.96
N LEU A 21 6.76 27.51 0.00
CA LEU A 21 6.49 28.95 0.05
C LEU A 21 7.76 29.76 0.32
N ALA A 22 8.64 29.27 1.19
CA ALA A 22 9.93 29.91 1.46
C ALA A 22 10.84 29.88 0.23
N VAL A 23 10.88 28.78 -0.52
CA VAL A 23 11.59 28.70 -1.80
C VAL A 23 10.97 29.66 -2.81
N TRP A 24 9.64 29.67 -2.95
CA TRP A 24 8.97 30.60 -3.86
C TRP A 24 9.26 32.06 -3.52
N LEU A 25 9.23 32.45 -2.25
CA LEU A 25 9.59 33.79 -1.78
C LEU A 25 11.07 34.13 -2.01
N ALA A 26 11.97 33.16 -1.85
CA ALA A 26 13.39 33.35 -2.14
C ALA A 26 13.67 33.56 -3.63
N PHE A 27 12.89 32.90 -4.50
CA PHE A 27 12.97 33.05 -5.96
C PHE A 27 12.13 34.21 -6.51
N SER A 28 11.20 34.76 -5.73
CA SER A 28 10.39 35.92 -6.12
C SER A 28 11.09 37.26 -5.87
N GLY A 29 12.37 37.26 -5.48
CA GLY A 29 13.17 38.46 -5.42
C GLY A 29 13.18 39.14 -6.78
N SER A 30 12.73 40.40 -6.81
CA SER A 30 12.49 41.19 -8.02
C SER A 30 13.70 41.18 -8.95
N ALA A 31 13.59 40.51 -10.09
CA ALA A 31 14.45 40.81 -11.23
C ALA A 31 13.99 42.15 -11.80
N GLU A 32 14.81 43.19 -11.71
CA GLU A 32 14.56 44.41 -12.46
C GLU A 32 14.58 44.07 -13.96
N ASN A 33 13.50 44.42 -14.67
CA ASN A 33 13.40 44.19 -16.10
C ASN A 33 14.16 45.31 -16.82
N TYR A 34 15.24 44.97 -17.50
CA TYR A 34 16.00 45.89 -18.33
C TYR A 34 15.62 45.74 -19.80
N GLU A 35 15.47 46.85 -20.52
CA GLU A 35 15.32 46.83 -21.97
C GLU A 35 16.70 46.76 -22.65
N PRO A 36 16.93 45.82 -23.59
CA PRO A 36 18.19 45.77 -24.32
C PRO A 36 18.33 47.01 -25.21
N VAL A 37 19.35 47.82 -24.98
CA VAL A 37 19.66 49.04 -25.72
C VAL A 37 21.10 49.02 -26.22
N ASP A 38 21.30 49.50 -27.45
CA ASP A 38 22.63 49.60 -28.06
C ASP A 38 23.38 50.82 -27.51
N PHE A 39 24.59 50.60 -26.99
CA PHE A 39 25.37 51.64 -26.31
C PHE A 39 25.65 52.83 -27.25
N THR A 40 26.16 52.52 -28.44
CA THR A 40 26.62 53.54 -29.38
C THR A 40 25.47 54.32 -30.02
N SER A 41 24.35 53.65 -30.34
CA SER A 41 23.27 54.24 -31.13
C SER A 41 22.17 54.86 -30.27
N SER A 42 21.99 54.42 -29.03
CA SER A 42 20.88 54.86 -28.17
C SER A 42 21.33 55.47 -26.84
N VAL A 43 22.41 54.98 -26.23
CA VAL A 43 22.90 55.46 -24.94
C VAL A 43 23.74 56.72 -25.09
N ILE A 44 24.69 56.77 -26.03
CA ILE A 44 25.51 57.98 -26.30
C ILE A 44 24.66 59.22 -26.63
N PRO A 45 23.64 59.15 -27.51
CA PRO A 45 22.77 60.29 -27.75
C PRO A 45 21.93 60.69 -26.53
N ALA A 46 21.44 59.71 -25.75
CA ALA A 46 20.67 59.98 -24.54
C ALA A 46 21.52 60.68 -23.46
N ILE A 47 22.80 60.33 -23.35
CA ILE A 47 23.76 61.03 -22.49
C ILE A 47 23.91 62.49 -22.92
N ARG A 48 24.14 62.74 -24.21
CA ARG A 48 24.31 64.11 -24.75
C ARG A 48 23.06 64.97 -24.61
N ASN A 49 21.88 64.36 -24.61
CA ASN A 49 20.60 65.04 -24.40
C ASN A 49 20.29 65.31 -22.91
N GLY A 50 21.09 64.78 -21.98
CA GLY A 50 20.83 64.89 -20.53
C GLY A 50 19.74 63.95 -20.01
N ASP A 51 19.37 62.93 -20.79
CA ASP A 51 18.28 61.99 -20.45
C ASP A 51 18.74 60.85 -19.52
N VAL A 52 20.05 60.74 -19.26
CA VAL A 52 20.66 59.70 -18.42
C VAL A 52 21.02 60.28 -17.06
N ALA A 53 20.52 59.65 -15.99
CA ALA A 53 20.77 60.05 -14.61
C ALA A 53 22.11 59.51 -14.10
N PHE A 54 22.37 58.22 -14.34
CA PHE A 54 23.64 57.58 -13.99
C PHE A 54 23.83 56.29 -14.80
N LEU A 55 25.09 55.88 -14.94
CA LEU A 55 25.49 54.61 -15.52
C LEU A 55 26.00 53.71 -14.40
N ARG A 56 25.48 52.47 -14.31
CA ARG A 56 25.97 51.46 -13.37
C ARG A 56 26.72 50.38 -14.12
N THR A 57 27.91 50.03 -13.64
CA THR A 57 28.75 48.98 -14.23
C THR A 57 29.44 48.18 -13.13
N GLN A 58 29.73 46.92 -13.40
CA GLN A 58 30.48 46.05 -12.50
C GLN A 58 31.90 45.89 -13.02
N GLU A 59 32.88 45.96 -12.12
CA GLU A 59 34.30 45.88 -12.49
C GLU A 59 34.62 44.51 -13.13
N GLY A 60 35.01 44.53 -14.42
CA GLY A 60 35.33 43.33 -15.20
C GLY A 60 34.17 42.71 -16.00
N GLU A 61 32.98 43.32 -15.97
CA GLU A 61 31.85 42.90 -16.82
C GLU A 61 31.63 43.87 -17.99
N SER A 62 31.31 43.32 -19.17
CA SER A 62 30.91 44.10 -20.34
C SER A 62 29.50 44.69 -20.25
N ARG A 63 28.79 44.48 -19.13
CA ARG A 63 27.40 44.93 -18.94
C ARG A 63 27.37 46.32 -18.34
N VAL A 64 26.59 47.20 -18.95
CA VAL A 64 26.34 48.56 -18.47
C VAL A 64 24.83 48.77 -18.35
N GLU A 65 24.41 49.19 -17.17
CA GLU A 65 23.04 49.54 -16.88
C GLU A 65 22.86 51.05 -17.00
N VAL A 66 21.82 51.45 -17.73
CA VAL A 66 21.52 52.85 -18.05
C VAL A 66 20.26 53.24 -17.31
N HIS A 67 20.40 54.11 -16.32
CA HIS A 67 19.26 54.67 -15.60
C HIS A 67 18.94 56.05 -16.15
N TYR A 68 17.72 56.19 -16.68
CA TYR A 68 17.24 57.45 -17.24
C TYR A 68 16.71 58.38 -16.15
N THR A 69 16.76 59.69 -16.40
CA THR A 69 16.25 60.73 -15.48
C THR A 69 14.73 60.73 -15.40
N ASP A 70 14.04 60.23 -16.43
CA ASP A 70 12.60 60.08 -16.47
C ASP A 70 12.15 58.81 -15.72
N THR A 71 11.33 58.99 -14.68
CA THR A 71 10.77 57.91 -13.86
C THR A 71 9.78 57.02 -14.60
N GLY A 72 9.35 57.40 -15.81
CA GLY A 72 8.48 56.59 -16.68
C GLY A 72 9.20 55.63 -17.63
N ARG A 73 10.52 55.77 -17.82
CA ARG A 73 11.30 54.94 -18.76
C ARG A 73 11.94 53.75 -18.04
N MET A 74 11.81 52.55 -18.61
CA MET A 74 12.47 51.36 -18.07
C MET A 74 14.00 51.52 -18.15
N PRO A 75 14.76 51.01 -17.17
CA PRO A 75 16.21 51.02 -17.23
C PRO A 75 16.69 50.20 -18.44
N GLY A 76 17.74 50.69 -19.09
CA GLY A 76 18.33 50.03 -20.24
C GLY A 76 19.48 49.10 -19.81
N GLU A 77 19.66 47.98 -20.50
CA GLU A 77 20.87 47.17 -20.43
C GLU A 77 21.61 47.23 -21.75
N SER A 78 22.90 47.57 -21.70
CA SER A 78 23.77 47.56 -22.86
C SER A 78 25.01 46.71 -22.63
N ARG A 79 25.59 46.19 -23.71
CA ARG A 79 26.82 45.40 -23.68
C ARG A 79 27.92 46.10 -24.45
N LEU A 80 29.01 46.41 -23.76
CA LEU A 80 30.25 46.90 -24.34
C LEU A 80 31.03 45.75 -24.98
N PRO A 81 31.94 46.03 -25.94
CA PRO A 81 32.87 45.03 -26.43
C PRO A 81 33.72 44.43 -25.27
N PRO A 82 34.18 43.17 -25.41
CA PRO A 82 35.08 42.56 -24.43
C PRO A 82 36.33 43.44 -24.22
N ASP A 83 36.87 43.47 -23.00
CA ASP A 83 38.12 44.16 -22.63
C ASP A 83 38.12 45.69 -22.79
N THR A 84 36.95 46.34 -22.95
CA THR A 84 36.85 47.80 -23.06
C THR A 84 36.30 48.40 -21.76
N ASN A 85 36.96 49.43 -21.22
CA ASN A 85 36.46 50.15 -20.05
C ASN A 85 35.39 51.17 -20.48
N ILE A 86 34.28 51.29 -19.73
CA ILE A 86 33.23 52.29 -20.00
C ILE A 86 33.81 53.71 -20.12
N ILE A 87 34.84 54.02 -19.33
CA ILE A 87 35.52 55.31 -19.34
C ILE A 87 36.21 55.56 -20.69
N GLU A 88 36.85 54.53 -21.27
CA GLU A 88 37.50 54.61 -22.59
C GLU A 88 36.47 54.76 -23.71
N VAL A 89 35.31 54.09 -23.61
CA VAL A 89 34.23 54.21 -24.61
C VAL A 89 33.63 55.61 -24.59
N LEU A 90 33.41 56.18 -23.41
CA LEU A 90 32.90 57.55 -23.26
C LEU A 90 33.91 58.59 -23.79
N ASP A 91 35.20 58.42 -23.49
CA ASP A 91 36.28 59.29 -23.98
C ASP A 91 36.38 59.24 -25.51
N SER A 92 36.30 58.03 -26.11
CA SER A 92 36.29 57.86 -27.57
C SER A 92 35.07 58.50 -28.25
N ALA A 93 33.97 58.66 -27.52
CA ALA A 93 32.75 59.32 -27.97
C ALA A 93 32.76 60.84 -27.71
N GLY A 94 33.82 61.37 -27.12
CA GLY A 94 33.97 62.79 -26.79
C GLY A 94 33.09 63.25 -25.63
N ILE A 95 32.70 62.34 -24.72
CA ILE A 95 31.93 62.64 -23.51
C ILE A 95 32.92 62.64 -22.34
N ALA A 96 33.07 63.77 -21.66
CA ALA A 96 33.94 63.82 -20.49
C ALA A 96 33.38 62.91 -19.38
N PRO A 97 34.23 62.17 -18.63
CA PRO A 97 33.79 61.28 -17.55
C PRO A 97 32.95 61.98 -16.46
N ASP A 98 33.04 63.30 -16.39
CA ASP A 98 32.36 64.15 -15.41
C ASP A 98 30.92 64.52 -15.84
N GLU A 99 30.53 64.29 -17.10
CA GLU A 99 29.21 64.64 -17.64
C GLU A 99 28.11 63.68 -17.18
N VAL A 100 28.46 62.45 -16.76
CA VAL A 100 27.51 61.47 -16.26
C VAL A 100 28.08 60.75 -15.04
N PRO A 101 27.35 60.66 -13.92
CA PRO A 101 27.77 59.87 -12.77
C PRO A 101 27.91 58.38 -13.15
N ILE A 102 29.09 57.80 -12.91
CA ILE A 102 29.36 56.37 -13.10
C ILE A 102 29.47 55.71 -11.73
N GLU A 103 28.53 54.82 -11.42
CA GLU A 103 28.57 53.96 -10.23
C GLU A 103 29.23 52.63 -10.58
N VAL A 104 30.44 52.40 -10.07
CA VAL A 104 31.12 51.11 -10.17
C VAL A 104 30.82 50.30 -8.92
N GLU A 105 29.95 49.29 -9.05
CA GLU A 105 29.70 48.35 -7.96
C GLU A 105 30.77 47.26 -7.95
N GLN A 106 31.45 47.08 -6.81
CA GLN A 106 32.31 45.92 -6.61
C GLN A 106 31.42 44.70 -6.40
N ALA A 107 31.67 43.63 -7.15
CA ALA A 107 31.01 42.34 -6.95
C ALA A 107 31.19 41.89 -5.49
N SER A 108 30.13 42.06 -4.68
CA SER A 108 30.17 41.72 -3.26
C SER A 108 30.29 40.21 -3.11
N ARG A 109 31.52 39.73 -2.84
CA ARG A 109 31.80 38.31 -2.56
C ARG A 109 30.94 37.78 -1.40
N TRP A 110 30.63 38.63 -0.43
CA TRP A 110 29.72 38.30 0.66
C TRP A 110 28.26 38.18 0.20
N GLY A 111 27.84 39.01 -0.77
CA GLY A 111 26.55 38.86 -1.44
C GLY A 111 26.43 37.51 -2.14
N ALA A 112 27.45 37.07 -2.89
CA ALA A 112 27.46 35.76 -3.54
C ALA A 112 27.37 34.59 -2.54
N VAL A 113 28.08 34.68 -1.39
CA VAL A 113 28.02 33.67 -0.33
C VAL A 113 26.63 33.64 0.33
N LEU A 114 26.03 34.79 0.62
CA LEU A 114 24.69 34.88 1.23
C LEU A 114 23.59 34.38 0.27
N THR A 115 23.69 34.71 -1.02
CA THR A 115 22.79 34.19 -2.06
C THR A 115 22.94 32.68 -2.19
N GLY A 116 24.17 32.16 -2.22
CA GLY A 116 24.43 30.72 -2.23
C GLY A 116 23.83 30.02 -1.01
N LEU A 117 24.06 30.55 0.19
CA LEU A 117 23.50 29.99 1.43
C LEU A 117 21.96 29.95 1.40
N THR A 118 21.32 30.98 0.85
CA THR A 118 19.87 31.08 0.74
C THR A 118 19.29 30.01 -0.21
N ILE A 119 20.02 29.63 -1.26
CA ILE A 119 19.63 28.57 -2.20
C ILE A 119 19.86 27.17 -1.61
N PHE A 120 20.99 26.95 -0.92
CA PHE A 120 21.36 25.63 -0.43
C PHE A 120 20.70 25.24 0.90
N LEU A 121 20.38 26.21 1.77
CA LEU A 121 19.81 25.95 3.09
C LEU A 121 18.42 25.26 3.05
N PRO A 122 17.48 25.64 2.16
CA PRO A 122 16.20 24.92 2.01
C PRO A 122 16.36 23.49 1.51
N ILE A 123 17.31 23.26 0.59
CA ILE A 123 17.59 21.93 0.02
C ILE A 123 18.18 21.01 1.10
N LEU A 124 19.16 21.51 1.86
CA LEU A 124 19.76 20.78 2.99
C LEU A 124 18.72 20.45 4.07
N PHE A 125 17.82 21.38 4.37
CA PHE A 125 16.74 21.16 5.32
C PHE A 125 15.76 20.07 4.85
N LEU A 126 15.38 20.09 3.57
CA LEU A 126 14.51 19.07 2.97
C LEU A 126 15.16 17.67 3.01
N VAL A 127 16.44 17.58 2.62
CA VAL A 127 17.20 16.33 2.67
C VAL A 127 17.33 15.80 4.10
N GLY A 128 17.57 16.68 5.08
CA GLY A 128 17.63 16.32 6.49
C GLY A 128 16.32 15.73 7.01
N ILE A 129 15.18 16.34 6.66
CA ILE A 129 13.85 15.80 7.01
C ILE A 129 13.59 14.45 6.33
N LEU A 130 13.97 14.31 5.06
CA LEU A 130 13.81 13.06 4.32
C LEU A 130 14.58 11.91 4.99
N ILE A 131 15.82 12.16 5.41
CA ILE A 131 16.64 11.18 6.13
C ILE A 131 16.00 10.83 7.48
N LEU A 132 15.44 11.80 8.20
CA LEU A 132 14.78 11.57 9.49
C LEU A 132 13.51 10.71 9.34
N ILE A 133 12.72 10.94 8.29
CA ILE A 133 11.55 10.12 7.94
C ILE A 133 11.97 8.70 7.54
N MET A 134 13.01 8.54 6.73
CA MET A 134 13.53 7.23 6.34
C MET A 134 14.07 6.45 7.56
N ARG A 135 14.71 7.13 8.51
CA ARG A 135 15.14 6.51 9.77
C ARG A 135 13.97 6.12 10.67
N GLN A 136 12.86 6.85 10.64
CA GLN A 136 11.67 6.51 11.42
C GLN A 136 10.82 5.40 10.77
N SER A 137 10.84 5.28 9.43
CA SER A 137 10.05 4.27 8.70
C SER A 137 10.63 2.86 8.82
N GLN A 138 11.95 2.71 9.01
CA GLN A 138 12.59 1.41 9.23
C GLN A 138 12.28 0.77 10.60
N GLY A 139 11.80 1.54 11.58
CA GLY A 139 11.38 1.02 12.89
C GLY A 139 9.97 0.45 12.95
N ASN A 140 9.15 0.65 11.90
CA ASN A 140 7.73 0.26 11.90
C ASN A 140 7.28 -0.39 10.57
N SER A 141 8.22 -0.76 9.69
CA SER A 141 7.96 -1.39 8.38
C SER A 141 7.58 -2.87 8.44
N SER A 142 7.55 -3.47 9.63
CA SER A 142 7.10 -4.86 9.81
C SER A 142 5.60 -5.06 9.60
N GLN A 143 4.79 -4.01 9.47
CA GLN A 143 3.33 -4.14 9.34
C GLN A 143 2.81 -4.04 7.90
N ALA A 144 3.56 -3.39 7.01
CA ALA A 144 3.19 -3.31 5.58
C ALA A 144 3.66 -4.54 4.79
N MET A 145 4.78 -5.17 5.19
CA MET A 145 5.28 -6.42 4.61
C MET A 145 4.67 -7.69 5.26
N SER A 146 3.84 -7.56 6.31
CA SER A 146 3.14 -8.71 6.89
C SER A 146 1.78 -9.01 6.26
N PHE A 147 1.37 -8.28 5.22
CA PHE A 147 0.10 -8.51 4.53
C PHE A 147 0.04 -9.87 3.82
N GLY A 148 1.19 -10.45 3.46
CA GLY A 148 1.28 -11.77 2.81
C GLY A 148 1.57 -12.95 3.75
N LYS A 149 1.85 -12.68 5.04
CA LYS A 149 1.96 -13.71 6.07
C LYS A 149 0.90 -13.41 7.09
N SER A 150 -0.32 -13.88 6.81
CA SER A 150 -1.25 -14.28 7.87
C SER A 150 -0.39 -14.96 8.94
N LYS A 151 -0.18 -14.31 10.09
CA LYS A 151 0.25 -15.02 11.28
C LYS A 151 -0.84 -16.05 11.45
N ALA A 152 -0.59 -17.28 11.01
CA ALA A 152 -1.54 -18.37 11.05
C ALA A 152 -2.21 -18.28 12.40
N ARG A 153 -3.49 -17.88 12.42
CA ARG A 153 -4.29 -18.03 13.63
C ARG A 153 -4.14 -19.52 13.93
N LEU A 154 -3.45 -19.84 15.02
CA LEU A 154 -3.37 -21.21 15.50
C LEU A 154 -4.82 -21.61 15.67
N PHE A 155 -5.32 -22.45 14.76
CA PHE A 155 -6.68 -22.94 14.89
C PHE A 155 -6.65 -23.79 16.15
N SER A 156 -7.31 -23.31 17.20
CA SER A 156 -7.26 -23.96 18.50
C SER A 156 -7.92 -25.33 18.35
N SER A 157 -7.10 -26.36 18.24
CA SER A 157 -7.55 -27.74 18.22
C SER A 157 -8.08 -28.07 19.60
N ASN A 158 -9.40 -28.00 19.77
CA ASN A 158 -10.03 -28.41 21.01
C ASN A 158 -10.41 -29.88 20.90
N ARG A 159 -10.35 -30.62 22.01
CA ARG A 159 -10.96 -31.95 22.09
C ARG A 159 -12.34 -31.77 22.72
N PRO A 160 -13.41 -31.77 21.91
CA PRO A 160 -14.75 -31.58 22.45
C PRO A 160 -15.09 -32.73 23.41
N THR A 161 -15.76 -32.40 24.51
CA THR A 161 -16.26 -33.37 25.49
C THR A 161 -17.69 -33.81 25.21
N ILE A 162 -18.31 -33.21 24.18
CA ILE A 162 -19.70 -33.48 23.76
C ILE A 162 -19.72 -34.81 23.00
N THR A 163 -20.73 -35.63 23.25
CA THR A 163 -20.87 -36.99 22.68
C THR A 163 -22.26 -37.16 22.04
N PHE A 164 -22.54 -38.31 21.41
CA PHE A 164 -23.84 -38.53 20.75
C PHE A 164 -25.01 -38.59 21.72
N THR A 165 -24.77 -38.82 23.01
CA THR A 165 -25.80 -38.76 24.04
C THR A 165 -26.30 -37.33 24.30
N ASP A 166 -25.47 -36.33 24.00
CA ASP A 166 -25.79 -34.91 24.21
C ASP A 166 -26.60 -34.30 23.04
N VAL A 167 -26.76 -35.06 21.95
CA VAL A 167 -27.53 -34.65 20.77
C VAL A 167 -28.84 -35.42 20.74
N ALA A 168 -29.98 -34.76 20.57
CA ALA A 168 -31.30 -35.41 20.58
C ALA A 168 -31.97 -35.37 19.20
N GLY A 169 -32.76 -36.41 18.88
CA GLY A 169 -33.75 -36.40 17.79
C GLY A 169 -33.23 -36.65 16.36
N VAL A 170 -31.93 -36.87 16.16
CA VAL A 170 -31.30 -37.09 14.84
C VAL A 170 -30.68 -38.49 14.74
N ASP A 171 -31.45 -39.53 15.06
CA ASP A 171 -30.93 -40.89 15.23
C ASP A 171 -30.40 -41.50 13.91
N GLU A 172 -31.07 -41.23 12.78
CA GLU A 172 -30.60 -41.63 11.44
C GLU A 172 -29.21 -41.04 11.12
N ALA A 173 -29.05 -39.73 11.33
CA ALA A 173 -27.78 -39.05 11.09
C ALA A 173 -26.68 -39.52 12.05
N LYS A 174 -27.02 -39.87 13.30
CA LYS A 174 -26.06 -40.46 14.25
C LYS A 174 -25.59 -41.83 13.80
N GLU A 175 -26.48 -42.67 13.25
CA GLU A 175 -26.12 -44.00 12.75
C GLU A 175 -25.15 -43.90 11.57
N GLU A 176 -25.42 -43.00 10.61
CA GLU A 176 -24.48 -42.76 9.50
C GLU A 176 -23.13 -42.20 9.97
N LEU A 177 -23.15 -41.27 10.93
CA LEU A 177 -21.94 -40.68 11.47
C LEU A 177 -21.19 -41.62 12.43
N ALA A 178 -21.83 -42.67 12.95
CA ALA A 178 -21.16 -43.69 13.77
C ALA A 178 -20.08 -44.44 12.96
N GLU A 179 -20.30 -44.63 11.66
CA GLU A 179 -19.29 -45.20 10.75
C GLU A 179 -18.05 -44.30 10.65
N VAL A 180 -18.26 -42.98 10.58
CA VAL A 180 -17.18 -41.97 10.57
C VAL A 180 -16.40 -41.99 11.89
N VAL A 181 -17.08 -42.15 13.02
CA VAL A 181 -16.46 -42.31 14.34
C VAL A 181 -15.63 -43.60 14.40
N GLU A 182 -16.18 -44.72 13.94
CA GLU A 182 -15.48 -46.01 13.94
C GLU A 182 -14.22 -45.95 13.08
N PHE A 183 -14.29 -45.27 11.92
CA PHE A 183 -13.16 -45.04 11.06
C PHE A 183 -12.03 -44.27 11.77
N LEU A 184 -12.37 -43.18 12.46
CA LEU A 184 -11.37 -42.36 13.17
C LEU A 184 -10.77 -43.10 14.38
N LYS A 185 -11.53 -44.00 15.02
CA LYS A 185 -11.04 -44.83 16.13
C LYS A 185 -10.17 -45.99 15.67
N TYR A 186 -10.49 -46.61 14.54
CA TYR A 186 -9.86 -47.85 14.07
C TYR A 186 -9.43 -47.77 12.60
N PRO A 187 -8.58 -46.80 12.21
CA PRO A 187 -8.23 -46.59 10.79
C PRO A 187 -7.55 -47.80 10.15
N GLU A 188 -6.75 -48.56 10.91
CA GLU A 188 -6.05 -49.76 10.45
C GLU A 188 -7.01 -50.88 9.99
N LYS A 189 -8.16 -51.02 10.66
CA LYS A 189 -9.20 -52.00 10.32
C LYS A 189 -9.73 -51.74 8.91
N PHE A 190 -10.03 -50.48 8.59
CA PHE A 190 -10.55 -50.08 7.28
C PHE A 190 -9.47 -50.14 6.18
N ALA A 191 -8.24 -49.74 6.50
CA ALA A 191 -7.11 -49.85 5.58
C ALA A 191 -6.83 -51.31 5.18
N SER A 192 -6.92 -52.26 6.13
CA SER A 192 -6.72 -53.69 5.87
C SER A 192 -7.78 -54.31 4.95
N LEU A 193 -9.00 -53.74 4.95
CA LEU A 193 -10.11 -54.17 4.09
C LEU A 193 -10.06 -53.51 2.70
N GLY A 194 -9.11 -52.59 2.47
CA GLY A 194 -9.03 -51.80 1.24
C GLY A 194 -10.20 -50.82 1.07
N ALA A 195 -10.93 -50.53 2.15
CA ALA A 195 -12.05 -49.61 2.13
C ALA A 195 -11.54 -48.17 1.90
N ARG A 196 -12.21 -47.43 1.02
CA ARG A 196 -11.90 -46.01 0.81
C ARG A 196 -12.53 -45.18 1.90
N ILE A 197 -11.72 -44.30 2.48
CA ILE A 197 -12.09 -43.41 3.55
C ILE A 197 -12.97 -42.29 2.95
N PRO A 198 -14.15 -41.99 3.53
CA PRO A 198 -14.92 -40.82 3.13
C PRO A 198 -14.10 -39.57 3.47
N ARG A 199 -13.77 -38.77 2.45
CA ARG A 199 -12.95 -37.56 2.64
C ARG A 199 -13.74 -36.41 3.25
N GLY A 200 -15.04 -36.38 2.97
CA GLY A 200 -15.91 -35.36 3.52
C GLY A 200 -17.36 -35.80 3.67
N VAL A 201 -18.02 -35.16 4.63
CA VAL A 201 -19.44 -35.31 4.95
C VAL A 201 -20.07 -33.93 4.92
N LEU A 202 -21.20 -33.77 4.23
CA LEU A 202 -21.95 -32.53 4.18
C LEU A 202 -23.23 -32.66 5.02
N LEU A 203 -23.33 -31.92 6.12
CA LEU A 203 -24.54 -31.85 6.93
C LEU A 203 -25.50 -30.82 6.34
N VAL A 204 -26.66 -31.28 5.89
CA VAL A 204 -27.70 -30.45 5.29
C VAL A 204 -28.91 -30.35 6.20
N GLY A 205 -29.46 -29.15 6.35
CA GLY A 205 -30.76 -28.98 7.00
C GLY A 205 -31.05 -27.54 7.39
N PRO A 206 -32.26 -27.23 7.87
CA PRO A 206 -32.63 -25.89 8.32
C PRO A 206 -31.70 -25.35 9.42
N PRO A 207 -31.59 -24.02 9.60
CA PRO A 207 -30.84 -23.44 10.72
C PRO A 207 -31.45 -23.90 12.06
N GLY A 208 -30.59 -24.08 13.08
CA GLY A 208 -31.02 -24.49 14.42
C GLY A 208 -31.24 -25.99 14.63
N THR A 209 -30.97 -26.84 13.63
CA THR A 209 -31.08 -28.32 13.73
C THR A 209 -29.88 -29.01 14.39
N GLY A 210 -28.94 -28.25 14.97
CA GLY A 210 -27.83 -28.82 15.72
C GLY A 210 -26.68 -29.38 14.86
N LYS A 211 -26.54 -29.02 13.58
CA LYS A 211 -25.42 -29.46 12.72
C LYS A 211 -24.04 -29.27 13.35
N THR A 212 -23.77 -28.09 13.91
CA THR A 212 -22.53 -27.76 14.62
C THR A 212 -22.36 -28.55 15.92
N LEU A 213 -23.47 -28.90 16.59
CA LEU A 213 -23.45 -29.72 17.80
C LEU A 213 -23.14 -31.19 17.47
N LEU A 214 -23.78 -31.70 16.41
CA LEU A 214 -23.59 -33.05 15.90
C LEU A 214 -22.14 -33.26 15.43
N SER A 215 -21.55 -32.32 14.69
CA SER A 215 -20.14 -32.43 14.26
C SER A 215 -19.15 -32.43 15.42
N ARG A 216 -19.42 -31.64 16.48
CA ARG A 216 -18.65 -31.69 17.73
C ARG A 216 -18.81 -33.02 18.47
N ALA A 217 -20.01 -33.58 18.47
CA ALA A 217 -20.30 -34.88 19.06
C ALA A 217 -19.55 -36.01 18.35
N VAL A 218 -19.44 -35.99 17.02
CA VAL A 218 -18.61 -36.94 16.25
C VAL A 218 -17.15 -36.89 16.69
N ALA A 219 -16.60 -35.69 16.85
CA ALA A 219 -15.21 -35.51 17.28
C ALA A 219 -14.98 -35.96 18.74
N GLY A 220 -15.93 -35.68 19.62
CA GLY A 220 -15.84 -36.10 21.02
C GLY A 220 -15.99 -37.61 21.19
N GLU A 221 -16.92 -38.22 20.44
CA GLU A 221 -17.05 -39.67 20.35
C GLU A 221 -15.77 -40.33 19.86
N ALA A 222 -15.16 -39.80 18.80
CA ALA A 222 -13.90 -40.30 18.25
C ALA A 222 -12.67 -39.98 19.11
N GLY A 223 -12.77 -39.01 20.04
CA GLY A 223 -11.65 -38.56 20.87
C GLY A 223 -10.56 -37.81 20.10
N VAL A 224 -10.88 -37.26 18.93
CA VAL A 224 -9.92 -36.61 18.02
C VAL A 224 -9.95 -35.09 18.14
N PRO A 225 -8.87 -34.37 17.75
CA PRO A 225 -8.88 -32.93 17.66
C PRO A 225 -9.95 -32.41 16.68
N PHE A 226 -10.63 -31.33 17.06
CA PHE A 226 -11.66 -30.67 16.26
C PHE A 226 -11.22 -29.25 15.88
N PHE A 227 -11.08 -29.01 14.58
CA PHE A 227 -10.83 -27.70 14.00
C PHE A 227 -12.16 -27.15 13.48
N SER A 228 -12.54 -25.92 13.88
CA SER A 228 -13.81 -25.31 13.46
C SER A 228 -13.53 -23.97 12.80
N ILE A 229 -14.16 -23.72 11.66
CA ILE A 229 -14.12 -22.45 10.94
C ILE A 229 -15.49 -22.17 10.30
N SER A 230 -15.92 -20.91 10.25
CA SER A 230 -17.07 -20.52 9.42
C SER A 230 -16.61 -20.23 7.99
N GLY A 231 -17.37 -20.66 6.99
CA GLY A 231 -17.14 -20.39 5.58
C GLY A 231 -17.04 -18.90 5.27
N SER A 232 -17.75 -18.07 6.04
CA SER A 232 -17.67 -16.61 5.94
C SER A 232 -16.29 -16.04 6.31
N GLU A 233 -15.50 -16.73 7.14
CA GLU A 233 -14.15 -16.28 7.52
C GLU A 233 -13.13 -16.37 6.39
N PHE A 234 -13.48 -17.10 5.32
CA PHE A 234 -12.65 -17.16 4.13
C PHE A 234 -12.96 -16.08 3.10
N VAL A 235 -14.02 -15.28 3.30
CA VAL A 235 -14.42 -14.22 2.38
C VAL A 235 -13.89 -12.88 2.90
N GLU A 236 -12.82 -12.39 2.30
CA GLU A 236 -12.20 -11.11 2.68
C GLU A 236 -12.08 -10.13 1.51
N MET A 237 -11.87 -8.85 1.82
CA MET A 237 -11.67 -7.80 0.81
C MET A 237 -10.36 -7.95 0.03
N PHE A 238 -9.42 -8.77 0.52
CA PHE A 238 -8.10 -8.95 -0.06
C PHE A 238 -8.02 -10.29 -0.80
N VAL A 239 -7.74 -10.21 -2.11
CA VAL A 239 -7.60 -11.39 -2.97
C VAL A 239 -6.53 -12.34 -2.44
N GLY A 240 -6.86 -13.64 -2.40
CA GLY A 240 -5.93 -14.71 -2.04
C GLY A 240 -5.73 -14.96 -0.54
N VAL A 241 -6.30 -14.13 0.35
CA VAL A 241 -6.21 -14.36 1.81
C VAL A 241 -7.00 -15.60 2.23
N GLY A 242 -8.21 -15.79 1.70
CA GLY A 242 -9.02 -16.98 1.95
C GLY A 242 -8.30 -18.27 1.57
N ALA A 243 -7.75 -18.34 0.35
CA ALA A 243 -6.98 -19.50 -0.12
C ALA A 243 -5.74 -19.80 0.74
N SER A 244 -5.02 -18.79 1.23
CA SER A 244 -3.88 -19.03 2.13
C SER A 244 -4.34 -19.63 3.47
N ARG A 245 -5.46 -19.17 4.03
CA ARG A 245 -6.00 -19.72 5.29
C ARG A 245 -6.43 -21.17 5.13
N VAL A 246 -7.02 -21.52 3.99
CA VAL A 246 -7.37 -22.92 3.67
C VAL A 246 -6.11 -23.79 3.71
N ARG A 247 -5.01 -23.38 3.06
CA ARG A 247 -3.75 -24.13 3.12
C ARG A 247 -3.23 -24.29 4.55
N ASP A 248 -3.19 -23.20 5.31
CA ASP A 248 -2.71 -23.21 6.69
C ASP A 248 -3.56 -24.11 7.60
N LEU A 249 -4.89 -24.11 7.41
CA LEU A 249 -5.84 -24.97 8.13
C LEU A 249 -5.58 -26.44 7.84
N PHE A 250 -5.48 -26.80 6.55
CA PHE A 250 -5.25 -28.18 6.13
C PHE A 250 -3.85 -28.66 6.53
N GLU A 251 -2.82 -27.81 6.50
CA GLU A 251 -1.49 -28.17 6.99
C GLU A 251 -1.49 -28.44 8.49
N GLN A 252 -2.18 -27.60 9.29
CA GLN A 252 -2.34 -27.83 10.72
C GLN A 252 -3.12 -29.12 11.01
N ALA A 253 -4.17 -29.41 10.25
CA ALA A 253 -4.94 -30.64 10.38
C ALA A 253 -4.09 -31.89 10.06
N LYS A 254 -3.31 -31.85 8.96
CA LYS A 254 -2.40 -32.95 8.58
C LYS A 254 -1.39 -33.27 9.71
N ARG A 255 -0.87 -32.25 10.39
CA ARG A 255 0.06 -32.42 11.54
C ARG A 255 -0.61 -32.99 12.80
N ASN A 256 -1.93 -32.87 12.92
CA ASN A 256 -2.71 -33.33 14.08
C ASN A 256 -3.61 -34.54 13.75
N SER A 257 -3.33 -35.25 12.67
CA SER A 257 -4.09 -36.44 12.27
C SER A 257 -3.95 -37.58 13.30
N PRO A 258 -5.02 -38.34 13.61
CA PRO A 258 -6.37 -38.23 13.08
C PRO A 258 -7.14 -37.03 13.66
N CYS A 259 -7.86 -36.28 12.82
CA CYS A 259 -8.63 -35.11 13.25
C CYS A 259 -9.83 -34.81 12.34
N ILE A 260 -10.73 -33.94 12.81
CA ILE A 260 -11.87 -33.44 12.05
C ILE A 260 -11.70 -31.94 11.77
N ILE A 261 -11.94 -31.55 10.52
CA ILE A 261 -12.12 -30.16 10.11
C ILE A 261 -13.61 -29.92 9.92
N PHE A 262 -14.18 -28.98 10.65
CA PHE A 262 -15.56 -28.54 10.52
C PHE A 262 -15.64 -27.16 9.85
N VAL A 263 -16.36 -27.10 8.73
CA VAL A 263 -16.64 -25.86 7.98
C VAL A 263 -18.13 -25.56 8.08
N ASP A 264 -18.51 -24.60 8.93
CA ASP A 264 -19.89 -24.13 9.00
C ASP A 264 -20.20 -23.18 7.84
N GLU A 265 -21.46 -23.03 7.44
CA GLU A 265 -21.89 -22.10 6.38
C GLU A 265 -21.04 -22.20 5.09
N ILE A 266 -20.80 -23.43 4.62
CA ILE A 266 -19.97 -23.65 3.42
C ILE A 266 -20.56 -22.96 2.17
N ASP A 267 -21.85 -22.63 2.16
CA ASP A 267 -22.51 -21.85 1.12
C ASP A 267 -21.98 -20.41 0.96
N ALA A 268 -21.25 -19.88 1.94
CA ALA A 268 -20.57 -18.59 1.80
C ALA A 268 -19.45 -18.61 0.73
N VAL A 269 -18.75 -19.74 0.59
CA VAL A 269 -17.67 -19.95 -0.40
C VAL A 269 -18.05 -20.90 -1.52
N GLY A 270 -18.99 -21.81 -1.27
CA GLY A 270 -19.39 -22.90 -2.15
C GLY A 270 -20.52 -22.55 -3.12
N ARG A 271 -20.97 -21.29 -3.19
CA ARG A 271 -22.12 -20.91 -4.02
C ARG A 271 -21.80 -20.97 -5.52
N GLN A 272 -22.64 -21.67 -6.28
CA GLN A 272 -22.54 -21.75 -7.75
C GLN A 272 -22.77 -20.37 -8.38
N ARG A 273 -21.96 -20.05 -9.41
CA ARG A 273 -21.96 -18.75 -10.09
C ARG A 273 -23.32 -18.41 -10.74
N GLY A 274 -23.64 -17.12 -10.77
CA GLY A 274 -24.50 -16.51 -11.79
C GLY A 274 -23.66 -15.61 -12.70
N ALA A 275 -24.08 -15.38 -13.94
CA ALA A 275 -23.35 -14.64 -14.98
C ALA A 275 -23.25 -13.11 -14.70
N GLY A 276 -22.62 -12.71 -13.59
CA GLY A 276 -22.44 -11.32 -13.18
C GLY A 276 -21.00 -10.84 -13.39
N LEU A 277 -20.83 -9.79 -14.20
CA LEU A 277 -19.57 -9.07 -14.40
C LEU A 277 -19.19 -8.30 -13.12
N GLY A 278 -18.24 -8.80 -12.33
CA GLY A 278 -17.69 -8.08 -11.17
C GLY A 278 -16.62 -8.85 -10.40
N GLY A 279 -15.41 -8.29 -10.27
CA GLY A 279 -14.19 -8.91 -9.70
C GLY A 279 -14.20 -9.23 -8.20
N SER A 280 -15.34 -9.19 -7.51
CA SER A 280 -15.50 -9.77 -6.16
C SER A 280 -15.71 -11.30 -6.21
N HIS A 281 -15.95 -11.87 -7.39
CA HIS A 281 -16.18 -13.31 -7.55
C HIS A 281 -14.91 -14.15 -7.50
N ASP A 282 -13.77 -13.60 -7.91
CA ASP A 282 -12.53 -14.35 -8.07
C ASP A 282 -11.99 -14.91 -6.75
N GLU A 283 -12.21 -14.20 -5.63
CA GLU A 283 -11.70 -14.59 -4.32
C GLU A 283 -12.43 -15.78 -3.70
N ARG A 284 -13.77 -15.81 -3.81
CA ARG A 284 -14.59 -16.95 -3.36
C ARG A 284 -14.28 -18.21 -4.16
N GLU A 285 -14.17 -18.08 -5.48
CA GLU A 285 -13.86 -19.20 -6.37
C GLU A 285 -12.45 -19.73 -6.15
N GLN A 286 -11.47 -18.83 -5.95
CA GLN A 286 -10.10 -19.21 -5.64
C GLN A 286 -10.03 -19.99 -4.32
N THR A 287 -10.75 -19.51 -3.30
CA THR A 287 -10.84 -20.18 -1.99
C THR A 287 -11.53 -21.54 -2.11
N LEU A 288 -12.66 -21.62 -2.80
CA LEU A 288 -13.39 -22.87 -3.04
C LEU A 288 -12.51 -23.90 -3.75
N ASN A 289 -11.85 -23.50 -4.84
CA ASN A 289 -10.93 -24.36 -5.56
C ASN A 289 -9.76 -24.81 -4.69
N GLN A 290 -9.26 -23.96 -3.79
CA GLN A 290 -8.22 -24.36 -2.85
C GLN A 290 -8.72 -25.43 -1.87
N ILE A 291 -9.95 -25.34 -1.36
CA ILE A 291 -10.55 -26.39 -0.51
C ILE A 291 -10.61 -27.71 -1.30
N LEU A 292 -11.08 -27.65 -2.55
CA LEU A 292 -11.17 -28.83 -3.41
C LEU A 292 -9.81 -29.46 -3.69
N VAL A 293 -8.78 -28.65 -3.97
CA VAL A 293 -7.41 -29.13 -4.20
C VAL A 293 -6.84 -29.79 -2.94
N GLU A 294 -7.08 -29.21 -1.76
CA GLU A 294 -6.61 -29.82 -0.51
C GLU A 294 -7.36 -31.12 -0.17
N MET A 295 -8.66 -31.20 -0.47
CA MET A 295 -9.46 -32.42 -0.31
C MET A 295 -9.04 -33.53 -1.28
N ASP A 296 -8.78 -33.19 -2.55
CA ASP A 296 -8.31 -34.14 -3.57
C ASP A 296 -6.85 -34.57 -3.27
N GLY A 297 -6.06 -33.68 -2.68
CA GLY A 297 -4.65 -33.88 -2.34
C GLY A 297 -4.37 -34.72 -1.08
N PHE A 298 -5.38 -35.22 -0.38
CA PHE A 298 -5.16 -36.18 0.71
C PHE A 298 -4.61 -37.49 0.17
N ASP A 299 -3.45 -37.92 0.70
CA ASP A 299 -3.00 -39.28 0.52
C ASP A 299 -3.87 -40.23 1.37
N SER A 300 -4.00 -41.47 0.92
CA SER A 300 -4.71 -42.55 1.61
C SER A 300 -4.23 -42.80 3.05
N SER A 301 -3.05 -42.31 3.42
CA SER A 301 -2.49 -42.38 4.77
C SER A 301 -2.90 -41.23 5.70
N THR A 302 -3.57 -40.19 5.20
CA THR A 302 -3.91 -39.01 6.00
C THR A 302 -5.33 -39.15 6.55
N ASN A 303 -5.46 -39.47 7.84
CA ASN A 303 -6.75 -39.67 8.50
C ASN A 303 -7.38 -38.32 8.89
N VAL A 304 -7.76 -37.52 7.90
CA VAL A 304 -8.42 -36.22 8.10
C VAL A 304 -9.78 -36.25 7.43
N ILE A 305 -10.83 -35.91 8.18
CA ILE A 305 -12.20 -35.87 7.66
C ILE A 305 -12.71 -34.44 7.69
N VAL A 306 -13.29 -33.99 6.57
CA VAL A 306 -13.90 -32.67 6.43
C VAL A 306 -15.40 -32.78 6.60
N ILE A 307 -15.95 -32.23 7.68
CA ILE A 307 -17.40 -32.11 7.86
C ILE A 307 -17.79 -30.68 7.50
N ALA A 308 -18.64 -30.51 6.49
CA ALA A 308 -19.20 -29.20 6.14
C ALA A 308 -20.65 -29.12 6.58
N ALA A 309 -21.16 -27.92 6.87
CA ALA A 309 -22.57 -27.69 7.14
C ALA A 309 -23.12 -26.59 6.22
N THR A 310 -24.34 -26.79 5.74
CA THR A 310 -25.07 -25.75 5.02
C THR A 310 -26.56 -25.74 5.38
N ASN A 311 -27.17 -24.56 5.26
CA ASN A 311 -28.62 -24.41 5.30
C ASN A 311 -29.23 -24.36 3.89
N ARG A 312 -28.40 -24.30 2.84
CA ARG A 312 -28.80 -24.03 1.46
C ARG A 312 -28.08 -24.97 0.49
N PRO A 313 -28.45 -26.25 0.45
CA PRO A 313 -27.83 -27.21 -0.47
C PRO A 313 -28.09 -26.86 -1.95
N ASP A 314 -29.19 -26.15 -2.22
CA ASP A 314 -29.65 -25.76 -3.55
C ASP A 314 -28.71 -24.80 -4.28
N VAL A 315 -27.92 -24.01 -3.53
CA VAL A 315 -27.01 -23.02 -4.12
C VAL A 315 -25.57 -23.50 -4.21
N LEU A 316 -25.25 -24.69 -3.71
CA LEU A 316 -23.89 -25.20 -3.71
C LEU A 316 -23.42 -25.60 -5.11
N ASP A 317 -22.14 -25.37 -5.38
CA ASP A 317 -21.49 -25.81 -6.61
C ASP A 317 -21.53 -27.35 -6.68
N PRO A 318 -22.07 -27.94 -7.75
CA PRO A 318 -22.10 -29.39 -7.95
C PRO A 318 -20.71 -30.05 -7.87
N ALA A 319 -19.63 -29.28 -8.08
CA ALA A 319 -18.27 -29.76 -7.91
C ALA A 319 -17.97 -30.24 -6.49
N LEU A 320 -18.60 -29.66 -5.45
CA LEU A 320 -18.42 -30.09 -4.07
C LEU A 320 -19.02 -31.48 -3.80
N LEU A 321 -20.13 -31.80 -4.47
CA LEU A 321 -20.90 -33.04 -4.29
C LEU A 321 -20.38 -34.20 -5.13
N ARG A 322 -19.26 -34.02 -5.85
CA ARG A 322 -18.69 -35.09 -6.67
C ARG A 322 -18.02 -36.15 -5.80
N PRO A 323 -18.08 -37.44 -6.18
CA PRO A 323 -17.36 -38.51 -5.49
C PRO A 323 -15.87 -38.20 -5.33
N GLY A 324 -15.33 -38.48 -4.14
CA GLY A 324 -14.00 -38.11 -3.67
C GLY A 324 -13.94 -36.83 -2.84
N ARG A 325 -15.06 -36.11 -2.65
CA ARG A 325 -15.13 -34.83 -1.92
C ARG A 325 -16.11 -34.94 -0.76
N PHE A 326 -17.33 -34.43 -0.92
CA PHE A 326 -18.42 -34.67 0.03
C PHE A 326 -19.23 -35.87 -0.43
N ASP A 327 -18.78 -37.05 -0.01
CA ASP A 327 -19.31 -38.35 -0.44
C ASP A 327 -20.58 -38.76 0.30
N ARG A 328 -20.91 -38.06 1.40
CA ARG A 328 -22.13 -38.25 2.20
C ARG A 328 -22.81 -36.91 2.44
N THR A 329 -24.15 -36.91 2.40
CA THR A 329 -25.02 -35.72 2.51
C THR A 329 -26.21 -36.00 3.39
#